data_AF-A0A0F0CPT8-F1
#
_entry.id   AF-A0A0F0CPT8-F1
#
_cell.length_a   1.000
_cell.length_b   1.000
_cell.length_c   1.000
_cell.angle_alpha   90.00
_cell.angle_beta   90.00
_cell.angle_gamma   90.00
#
_symmetry.space_group_name_H-M   'P 1'
#
loop_
_entity.id
_entity.type
_entity.pdbx_description
1 polymer ?
#
loop_
_entity_poly.entity_id
_entity_poly.type
_entity_poly.pdbx_seq_one_letter_code
_entity_poly.pdbx_strand_id
1 'polypeptide(L)' 'MAVKEWVTYHGVSVNINNDITAFTKIIPCGENDITATSAKEIKGYALNFEAVKKIFQERFIEEFERTYV' A
#
# COMPACT_ATOMS: atom_id res chain seq x y z
N MET A 1 7.99 -8.47 -5.06
CA MET A 1 7.01 -8.95 -6.06
C MET A 1 7.66 -10.06 -6.85
N ALA A 2 6.90 -11.08 -7.26
CA ALA A 2 7.45 -12.20 -8.00
C ALA A 2 6.41 -12.77 -8.98
N VAL A 3 6.88 -13.58 -9.92
CA VAL A 3 6.08 -14.16 -11.00
C VAL A 3 6.38 -15.64 -11.13
N LYS A 4 5.35 -16.47 -11.23
CA LYS A 4 5.46 -17.90 -11.50
C LYS A 4 4.39 -18.29 -12.50
N GLU A 5 4.78 -19.03 -13.54
CA GLU A 5 3.85 -19.51 -14.58
C GLU A 5 2.98 -18.39 -15.16
N TRP A 6 3.58 -17.22 -15.42
CA TRP A 6 2.91 -16.02 -15.95
C TRP A 6 1.89 -15.37 -15.01
N VAL A 7 1.89 -15.75 -13.73
CA VAL A 7 1.01 -15.18 -12.70
C VAL A 7 1.84 -14.42 -11.66
N THR A 8 1.49 -13.14 -11.41
CA THR A 8 2.10 -12.28 -10.40
C THR A 8 1.60 -12.62 -8.99
N TYR A 9 2.46 -12.58 -7.98
CA TYR A 9 2.09 -12.78 -6.57
C TYR A 9 2.84 -11.84 -5.60
N HIS A 10 2.40 -11.84 -4.33
CA HIS A 10 2.62 -10.81 -3.30
C HIS A 10 1.83 -9.52 -3.55
N GLY A 11 2.28 -8.67 -4.46
CA GLY A 11 1.65 -7.36 -4.70
C GLY A 11 2.23 -6.26 -3.83
N VAL A 12 1.35 -5.40 -3.31
CA VAL A 12 1.68 -4.14 -2.61
C VAL A 12 1.04 -4.08 -1.23
N SER A 13 1.63 -3.27 -0.35
CA SER A 13 1.07 -2.96 0.97
C SER A 13 0.93 -1.44 1.12
N VAL A 14 -0.22 -0.99 1.61
CA VAL A 14 -0.52 0.43 1.83
C VAL A 14 -0.95 0.62 3.28
N ASN A 15 -0.26 1.50 4.00
CA ASN A 15 -0.55 1.80 5.40
C ASN A 15 -1.77 2.71 5.52
N ILE A 16 -2.89 2.19 6.05
CA ILE A 16 -4.14 2.95 6.19
C ILE A 16 -4.30 3.46 7.62
N ASN A 17 -4.60 2.54 8.54
CA ASN A 17 -4.79 2.84 9.97
C ASN A 17 -3.70 2.21 10.85
N ASN A 18 -2.65 1.67 10.22
CA ASN A 18 -1.55 0.96 10.87
C ASN A 18 -0.81 1.86 11.86
N ASP A 19 -0.30 1.25 12.93
CA ASP A 19 0.67 1.89 13.81
C ASP A 19 2.05 1.82 13.13
N ILE A 20 2.60 2.99 12.82
CA ILE A 20 3.86 3.12 12.07
C ILE A 20 5.08 2.97 12.98
N THR A 21 4.92 3.03 14.31
CA THR A 21 6.03 2.82 15.25
C THR A 21 6.68 1.44 15.07
N ALA A 22 5.95 0.46 14.55
CA ALA A 22 6.49 -0.85 14.23
C ALA A 22 7.65 -0.80 13.20
N PHE A 23 7.67 0.19 12.31
CA PHE A 23 8.75 0.36 11.33
C PHE A 23 10.08 0.77 11.97
N THR A 24 10.07 1.35 13.18
CA THR A 24 11.31 1.69 13.91
C THR A 24 12.14 0.47 14.34
N LYS A 25 11.54 -0.73 14.28
CA LYS A 25 12.18 -1.99 14.66
C LYS A 25 12.91 -2.67 13.50
N ILE A 26 12.83 -2.10 12.30
CA ILE A 26 13.45 -2.64 11.08
C ILE A 26 14.22 -1.53 10.36
N ILE A 27 15.28 -1.91 9.62
CA ILE A 27 15.99 -0.99 8.72
C ILE A 27 15.61 -1.38 7.29
N PRO A 28 14.66 -0.69 6.64
CA PRO A 28 14.24 -1.01 5.29
C PRO A 28 15.37 -0.69 4.30
N CYS A 29 15.64 -1.61 3.37
CA CYS A 29 16.61 -1.41 2.28
C CYS A 29 18.04 -1.03 2.71
N GLY A 30 18.40 -1.23 3.99
CA GLY A 30 19.72 -0.86 4.53
C GLY A 30 19.93 0.65 4.73
N GLU A 31 18.89 1.47 4.54
CA GLU A 31 18.92 2.93 4.68
C GLU A 31 18.14 3.35 5.93
N ASN A 32 18.71 4.27 6.72
CA ASN A 32 18.10 4.74 7.97
C ASN A 32 17.21 5.97 7.75
N ASP A 33 17.36 6.69 6.64
CA ASP A 33 16.62 7.93 6.37
C ASP A 33 15.21 7.73 5.78
N ILE A 34 14.74 6.48 5.65
CA ILE A 34 13.39 6.20 5.15
C ILE A 34 12.39 6.20 6.30
N THR A 35 11.54 7.22 6.34
CA THR A 35 10.42 7.30 7.30
C THR A 35 9.14 6.74 6.69
N ALA A 36 8.53 5.76 7.35
CA ALA A 36 7.20 5.27 6.99
C ALA A 36 6.10 6.22 7.51
N THR A 37 4.91 6.17 6.91
CA THR A 37 3.71 6.85 7.43
C THR A 37 2.45 6.06 7.09
N SER A 38 1.28 6.51 7.58
CA SER A 38 -0.04 5.98 7.26
C SER A 38 -1.00 7.07 6.83
N ALA A 39 -2.06 6.69 6.11
CA ALA A 39 -3.14 7.62 5.77
C ALA A 39 -3.78 8.25 7.03
N LYS A 40 -3.87 7.50 8.13
CA LYS A 40 -4.34 7.99 9.44
C LYS A 40 -3.46 9.10 10.00
N GLU A 41 -2.14 8.98 9.94
CA GLU A 41 -1.22 10.04 10.40
C GLU A 41 -1.37 11.31 9.57
N ILE A 42 -1.44 11.17 8.25
CA ILE A 42 -1.58 12.31 7.32
C ILE A 42 -2.92 13.03 7.55
N LYS A 43 -4.01 12.28 7.80
CA LYS A 43 -5.36 12.84 7.96
C LYS A 43 -5.68 13.25 9.39
N GLY A 44 -4.96 12.74 10.38
CA GLY A 44 -5.20 12.96 11.81
C GLY A 44 -6.35 12.12 12.41
N TYR A 45 -6.94 11.19 11.65
CA TYR A 45 -8.02 10.32 12.12
C TYR A 45 -8.06 9.00 11.35
N ALA A 46 -8.66 7.96 11.95
CA ALA A 46 -8.78 6.65 11.33
C ALA A 46 -9.79 6.67 10.16
N LEU A 47 -9.41 6.07 9.04
CA LEU A 47 -10.26 5.97 7.85
C LEU A 47 -11.17 4.75 7.91
N ASN A 48 -12.33 4.83 7.26
CA ASN A 48 -13.19 3.67 7.05
C ASN A 48 -12.49 2.70 6.07
N PHE A 49 -12.10 1.53 6.57
CA PHE A 49 -11.33 0.56 5.80
C PHE A 49 -12.11 -0.03 4.62
N GLU A 50 -13.42 -0.24 4.75
CA GLU A 50 -14.25 -0.76 3.65
C GLU A 50 -14.35 0.25 2.50
N ALA A 51 -14.46 1.55 2.82
CA ALA A 51 -14.44 2.59 1.81
C ALA A 51 -13.09 2.65 1.08
N VAL A 52 -11.98 2.54 1.81
CA VAL A 52 -10.63 2.49 1.23
C VAL A 52 -10.45 1.27 0.33
N LYS A 53 -10.93 0.09 0.75
CA LYS A 53 -10.88 -1.14 -0.03
C LYS A 53 -11.64 -1.00 -1.36
N LYS A 54 -12.83 -0.41 -1.32
CA LYS A 54 -13.63 -0.13 -2.51
C LYS A 54 -12.90 0.81 -3.48
N ILE A 55 -12.33 1.90 -2.98
CA ILE A 55 -11.52 2.84 -3.80
C ILE A 55 -10.33 2.12 -4.42
N PHE A 56 -9.60 1.30 -3.67
CA PHE A 56 -8.47 0.56 -4.19
C PHE A 56 -8.89 -0.38 -5.33
N GLN A 57 -9.99 -1.11 -5.18
CA GLN A 57 -10.53 -1.99 -6.21
C GLN A 57 -10.90 -1.22 -7.48
N GLU A 58 -11.65 -0.12 -7.35
CA GLU A 58 -12.06 0.71 -8.48
C GLU A 58 -10.85 1.26 -9.26
N ARG A 59 -9.84 1.77 -8.54
CA ARG A 59 -8.61 2.30 -9.16
C ARG A 59 -7.74 1.23 -9.77
N PHE A 60 -7.65 0.06 -9.14
CA PHE A 60 -6.89 -1.06 -9.67
C PHE A 60 -7.51 -1.57 -10.98
N ILE A 61 -8.85 -1.68 -11.03
CA ILE A 61 -9.56 -2.05 -12.26
C ILE A 61 -9.34 -0.99 -13.34
N GLU A 62 -9.54 0.30 -13.02
CA GLU A 62 -9.34 1.40 -13.97
C GLU A 62 -7.93 1.38 -14.60
N GLU A 63 -6.89 1.14 -13.80
CA GLU A 63 -5.51 1.15 -14.30
C GLU A 63 -5.17 -0.05 -15.17
N PHE A 64 -5.72 -1.23 -14.87
CA PHE A 64 -5.40 -2.48 -15.59
C PHE A 64 -6.33 -2.79 -16.76
N GLU A 65 -7.54 -2.23 -16.79
CA GLU A 65 -8.47 -2.33 -17.94
C GLU A 65 -8.24 -1.24 -18.99
N ARG A 66 -7.40 -0.25 -18.70
CA ARG A 66 -6.96 0.73 -19.70
C ARG A 66 -6.20 0.03 -20.82
N THR A 67 -6.74 0.13 -22.03
CA THR A 67 -5.97 -0.18 -23.24
C THR A 67 -4.88 0.89 -23.36
N TYR A 68 -3.61 0.49 -23.20
CA TYR A 68 -2.49 1.31 -23.63
C TYR A 68 -2.61 1.47 -25.16
N VAL A 69 -3.02 2.66 -25.60
CA VAL A 69 -3.05 3.05 -27.02
C VAL A 69 -1.68 3.56 -27.42
#